data_AF-A0A662HEC7-F1
#
_entry.id   AF-A0A662HEC7-F1
#
_cell.length_a   1.000
_cell.length_b   1.000
_cell.length_c   1.000
_cell.angle_alpha   90.00
_cell.angle_beta   90.00
_cell.angle_gamma   90.00
#
_symmetry.space_group_name_H-M   'P 1'
#
loop_
_entity.id
_entity.type
_entity.pdbx_description
1 polymer ?
#
loop_
_entity_poly.entity_id
_entity_poly.type
_entity_poly.pdbx_seq_one_letter_code
_entity_poly.pdbx_strand_id
1 'polypeptide(L)'
;VNNGELNAAYVPVESEHSALSACVGASLAGARVFTATASQGLALMYEILYIASSLRTTIVMALGNRALSAPINIHCSHDDAYAARDAGWIQLFAENVQEAYDLTLQAFRISEDKNVLLPTIVNLDGFILTHSLEGVNVFEDEDIAKFLPPKEPIQPIDPENPITYGPLGLFDSYIEFKKQQAEAMKASYPHILQAFKEFEEFSGRSYKPIKTLGMEDAEIAIMVLGSTAGTVREVVRKMREKGEKVGTISLTLYRPFPEEELKKVLKGVKVLAVMDRSYSFGSPGAQLFMDVTATLINMKEKPLIFNVIYGLGGRDLVPNHVLSIIEKAKEYAELGEVSEKEIWIGVRE
;
A
#
# COMPACT_ATOMS: atom_id res chain seq x y z
N VAL A 1 -20.12 -7.74 18.08
CA VAL A 1 -20.58 -6.44 18.64
C VAL A 1 -22.01 -6.55 19.14
N ASN A 2 -23.04 -6.61 18.28
CA ASN A 2 -24.45 -6.66 18.74
C ASN A 2 -24.88 -8.02 19.33
N ASN A 3 -24.14 -9.08 19.00
CA ASN A 3 -24.31 -10.44 19.50
C ASN A 3 -23.27 -10.82 20.58
N GLY A 4 -22.43 -9.87 21.03
CA GLY A 4 -21.41 -10.12 22.06
C GLY A 4 -20.11 -10.79 21.60
N GLU A 5 -20.00 -11.21 20.33
CA GLU A 5 -18.79 -11.89 19.81
C GLU A 5 -17.54 -11.00 19.73
N LEU A 6 -17.73 -9.68 19.74
CA LEU A 6 -16.63 -8.71 19.75
C LEU A 6 -16.95 -7.63 20.78
N ASN A 7 -16.09 -7.51 21.79
CA ASN A 7 -16.14 -6.45 22.79
C ASN A 7 -15.58 -5.14 22.20
N ALA A 8 -16.40 -4.46 21.41
CA ALA A 8 -16.07 -3.20 20.76
C ALA A 8 -17.31 -2.30 20.64
N ALA A 9 -17.10 -1.00 20.48
CA ALA A 9 -18.15 -0.06 20.09
C ALA A 9 -18.23 0.02 18.56
N TYR A 10 -19.42 -0.13 18.00
CA TYR A 10 -19.69 0.12 16.59
C TYR A 10 -20.53 1.39 16.45
N VAL A 11 -20.00 2.39 15.74
CA VAL A 11 -20.61 3.71 15.61
C VAL A 11 -21.01 3.93 14.15
N PRO A 12 -22.27 3.69 13.77
CA PRO A 12 -22.76 4.05 12.45
C PRO A 12 -22.90 5.57 12.37
N VAL A 13 -22.35 6.15 11.31
CA VAL A 13 -22.42 7.59 11.02
C VAL A 13 -23.12 7.81 9.68
N GLU A 14 -23.42 9.07 9.35
CA GLU A 14 -24.14 9.44 8.14
C GLU A 14 -23.27 9.47 6.88
N SER A 15 -21.95 9.58 7.01
CA SER A 15 -21.00 9.64 5.90
C SER A 15 -19.60 9.19 6.30
N GLU A 16 -18.76 8.86 5.32
CA GLU A 16 -17.38 8.46 5.55
C GLU A 16 -16.50 9.59 6.10
N HIS A 17 -16.84 10.86 5.83
CA HIS A 17 -16.19 12.02 6.46
C HIS A 17 -16.34 11.98 7.98
N SER A 18 -17.57 11.80 8.47
CA SER A 18 -17.86 11.62 9.89
C SER A 18 -17.27 10.33 10.45
N ALA A 19 -17.17 9.27 9.64
CA ALA A 19 -16.63 7.99 10.08
C ALA A 19 -15.16 8.13 10.47
N LEU A 20 -14.34 8.74 9.60
CA LEU A 20 -12.94 8.96 9.91
C LEU A 20 -12.76 10.03 11.00
N SER A 21 -13.64 11.04 11.06
CA SER A 21 -13.63 12.04 12.14
C SER A 21 -13.88 11.41 13.52
N ALA A 22 -14.85 10.51 13.63
CA ALA A 22 -15.09 9.74 14.84
C ALA A 22 -13.89 8.86 15.19
N CYS A 23 -13.24 8.26 14.19
CA CYS A 23 -12.01 7.48 14.39
C CYS A 23 -10.87 8.32 14.95
N VAL A 24 -10.69 9.56 14.49
CA VAL A 24 -9.68 10.50 15.03
C VAL A 24 -9.93 10.75 16.51
N GLY A 25 -11.16 11.13 16.87
CA GLY A 25 -11.52 11.35 18.28
C GLY A 25 -11.30 10.12 19.15
N ALA A 26 -11.75 8.94 18.70
CA ALA A 26 -11.56 7.69 19.42
C ALA A 26 -10.08 7.31 19.57
N SER A 27 -9.26 7.51 18.53
CA SER A 27 -7.83 7.21 18.58
C SER A 27 -7.11 8.13 19.57
N LEU A 28 -7.44 9.42 19.59
CA LEU A 28 -6.87 10.40 20.51
C LEU A 28 -7.36 10.20 21.95
N ALA A 29 -8.57 9.66 22.15
CA ALA A 29 -9.04 9.21 23.45
C ALA A 29 -8.37 7.89 23.93
N GLY A 30 -7.49 7.30 23.12
CA GLY A 30 -6.69 6.14 23.49
C GLY A 30 -7.22 4.78 23.01
N ALA A 31 -8.35 4.73 22.30
CA ALA A 31 -8.88 3.48 21.78
C ALA A 31 -8.01 2.87 20.66
N ARG A 32 -8.07 1.55 20.51
CA ARG A 32 -7.65 0.85 19.28
C ARG A 32 -8.78 0.98 18.26
N VAL A 33 -8.49 1.59 17.10
CA VAL A 33 -9.53 2.03 16.15
C VAL A 33 -9.35 1.38 14.80
N PHE A 34 -10.45 0.87 14.25
CA PHE A 34 -10.51 0.27 12.93
C PHE A 34 -11.65 0.91 12.11
N THR A 35 -11.43 1.10 10.81
CA THR A 35 -12.47 1.47 9.86
C THR A 35 -12.26 0.78 8.52
N ALA A 36 -13.29 0.73 7.68
CA ALA A 36 -13.19 0.19 6.33
C ALA A 36 -13.94 1.09 5.35
N THR A 37 -13.37 1.30 4.17
CA THR A 37 -13.97 2.14 3.11
C THR A 37 -13.48 1.72 1.72
N ALA A 38 -13.95 2.41 0.68
CA ALA A 38 -13.53 2.23 -0.71
C ALA A 38 -13.90 3.45 -1.57
N SER A 39 -13.06 3.83 -2.54
CA SER A 39 -13.41 4.75 -3.64
C SER A 39 -14.04 6.06 -3.14
N GLN A 40 -15.31 6.33 -3.47
CA GLN A 40 -16.03 7.55 -3.07
C GLN A 40 -16.03 7.77 -1.55
N GLY A 41 -16.09 6.70 -0.77
CA GLY A 41 -16.04 6.80 0.69
C GLY A 41 -14.68 7.33 1.17
N LEU A 42 -13.58 6.87 0.56
CA LEU A 42 -12.27 7.43 0.84
C LEU A 42 -12.14 8.87 0.34
N ALA A 43 -12.76 9.20 -0.80
CA ALA A 43 -12.80 10.58 -1.30
C ALA A 43 -13.51 11.52 -0.30
N LEU A 44 -14.59 11.07 0.35
CA LEU A 44 -15.25 11.81 1.44
C LEU A 44 -14.39 11.89 2.71
N MET A 45 -13.48 10.95 2.92
CA MET A 45 -12.49 10.97 4.03
C MET A 45 -11.27 11.86 3.74
N TYR A 46 -11.10 12.38 2.52
CA TYR A 46 -9.81 12.91 2.07
C TYR A 46 -9.23 14.02 2.96
N GLU A 47 -10.07 14.97 3.38
CA GLU A 47 -9.68 16.02 4.34
C GLU A 47 -9.17 15.41 5.66
N ILE A 48 -9.92 14.45 6.20
CA ILE A 48 -9.66 13.87 7.51
C ILE A 48 -8.43 12.94 7.49
N LEU A 49 -8.04 12.38 6.33
CA LEU A 49 -6.79 11.63 6.19
C LEU A 49 -5.58 12.48 6.64
N TYR A 50 -5.52 13.73 6.19
CA TYR A 50 -4.43 14.64 6.57
C TYR A 50 -4.47 15.00 8.06
N ILE A 51 -5.67 15.18 8.62
CA ILE A 51 -5.86 15.46 10.05
C ILE A 51 -5.38 14.27 10.88
N ALA A 52 -5.83 13.06 10.56
CA ALA A 52 -5.47 11.83 11.26
C ALA A 52 -3.96 11.59 11.30
N SER A 53 -3.27 11.80 10.18
CA SER A 53 -1.81 11.66 10.13
C SER A 53 -1.09 12.78 10.90
N SER A 54 -1.52 14.03 10.73
CA SER A 54 -0.88 15.19 11.40
C SER A 54 -1.03 15.13 12.92
N LEU A 55 -2.16 14.58 13.41
CA LEU A 55 -2.42 14.37 14.83
C LEU A 55 -1.81 13.07 15.39
N ARG A 56 -0.98 12.36 14.60
CA ARG A 56 -0.24 11.16 15.06
C ARG A 56 -1.18 10.04 15.57
N THR A 57 -2.35 9.91 14.94
CA THR A 57 -3.33 8.88 15.30
C THR A 57 -2.84 7.48 14.91
N THR A 58 -3.38 6.44 15.55
CA THR A 58 -2.99 5.04 15.33
C THR A 58 -4.13 4.25 14.68
N ILE A 59 -4.87 4.89 13.78
CA ILE A 59 -6.04 4.29 13.10
C ILE A 59 -5.55 3.26 12.08
N VAL A 60 -6.17 2.09 12.06
CA VAL A 60 -6.01 1.11 10.98
C VAL A 60 -7.23 1.16 10.08
N MET A 61 -7.00 1.26 8.77
CA MET A 61 -8.05 1.28 7.76
C MET A 61 -7.86 0.13 6.77
N ALA A 62 -8.87 -0.71 6.61
CA ALA A 62 -8.94 -1.61 5.45
C ALA A 62 -9.56 -0.85 4.27
N LEU A 63 -8.78 -0.68 3.20
CA LEU A 63 -9.22 -0.03 1.98
C LEU A 63 -9.46 -1.09 0.90
N GLY A 64 -10.73 -1.34 0.59
CA GLY A 64 -11.11 -2.20 -0.53
C GLY A 64 -10.96 -1.43 -1.85
N ASN A 65 -9.78 -1.47 -2.45
CA ASN A 65 -9.42 -0.61 -3.57
C ASN A 65 -10.42 -0.71 -4.71
N ARG A 66 -10.98 0.42 -5.09
CA ARG A 66 -12.09 0.52 -6.05
C ARG A 66 -11.97 1.75 -6.92
N ALA A 67 -12.43 1.62 -8.16
CA ALA A 67 -12.46 2.71 -9.13
C ALA A 67 -13.22 3.96 -8.64
N LEU A 68 -12.71 5.15 -8.97
CA LEU A 68 -13.44 6.40 -8.81
C LEU A 68 -14.41 6.63 -9.99
N SER A 69 -15.56 7.27 -9.72
CA SER A 69 -16.53 7.66 -10.75
C SER A 69 -16.04 8.91 -11.52
N ALA A 70 -16.42 9.15 -12.77
CA ALA A 70 -17.39 8.45 -13.61
C ALA A 70 -16.75 7.70 -14.80
N PRO A 71 -17.39 6.64 -15.35
CA PRO A 71 -18.66 6.04 -14.91
C PRO A 71 -18.55 5.36 -13.53
N ILE A 72 -19.69 5.10 -12.88
CA ILE A 72 -19.66 4.31 -11.65
C ILE A 72 -19.10 2.92 -11.94
N ASN A 73 -18.10 2.52 -11.17
CA ASN A 73 -17.52 1.20 -11.24
C ASN A 73 -17.20 0.71 -9.83
N ILE A 74 -17.73 -0.46 -9.50
CA ILE A 74 -17.60 -1.03 -8.15
C ILE A 74 -16.37 -1.94 -8.01
N HIS A 75 -15.69 -2.24 -9.12
CA HIS A 75 -14.58 -3.18 -9.16
C HIS A 75 -13.22 -2.50 -8.91
N CYS A 76 -12.18 -3.33 -8.81
CA CYS A 76 -10.85 -2.91 -8.44
C CYS A 76 -10.27 -1.84 -9.37
N SER A 77 -9.76 -0.80 -8.75
CA SER A 77 -8.73 0.12 -9.28
C SER A 77 -7.97 0.65 -8.07
N HIS A 78 -6.73 1.08 -8.23
CA HIS A 78 -5.92 1.65 -7.15
C HIS A 78 -6.10 3.17 -7.02
N ASP A 79 -7.05 3.76 -7.73
CA ASP A 79 -7.34 5.21 -7.75
C ASP A 79 -7.47 5.79 -6.33
N ASP A 80 -8.13 5.07 -5.44
CA ASP A 80 -8.37 5.48 -4.06
C ASP A 80 -7.11 5.36 -3.18
N ALA A 81 -6.40 4.23 -3.24
CA ALA A 81 -5.10 4.08 -2.57
C ALA A 81 -4.14 5.21 -2.96
N TYR A 82 -4.07 5.50 -4.25
CA TYR A 82 -3.23 6.54 -4.79
C TYR A 82 -3.71 7.95 -4.44
N ALA A 83 -5.02 8.19 -4.30
CA ALA A 83 -5.52 9.44 -3.75
C ALA A 83 -4.98 9.66 -2.32
N ALA A 84 -4.93 8.63 -1.48
CA ALA A 84 -4.44 8.74 -0.11
C ALA A 84 -2.89 8.73 0.03
N ARG A 85 -2.12 8.57 -1.05
CA ARG A 85 -0.66 8.32 -0.98
C ARG A 85 0.15 9.47 -0.36
N ASP A 86 -0.38 10.69 -0.45
CA ASP A 86 0.27 11.92 0.01
C ASP A 86 -0.28 12.42 1.36
N ALA A 87 -1.20 11.66 1.98
CA ALA A 87 -1.87 12.06 3.22
C ALA A 87 -1.07 11.72 4.50
N GLY A 88 0.14 11.16 4.36
CA GLY A 88 0.99 10.78 5.49
C GLY A 88 0.59 9.50 6.20
N TRP A 89 -0.09 8.58 5.51
CA TRP A 89 -0.43 7.26 6.03
C TRP A 89 0.60 6.22 5.59
N ILE A 90 0.88 5.24 6.45
CA ILE A 90 1.60 4.03 6.05
C ILE A 90 0.65 3.24 5.15
N GLN A 91 1.13 2.73 4.02
CA GLN A 91 0.31 1.97 3.09
C GLN A 91 0.93 0.60 2.83
N LEU A 92 0.18 -0.43 3.23
CA LEU A 92 0.50 -1.83 3.00
C LEU A 92 -0.40 -2.37 1.89
N PHE A 93 0.11 -3.21 0.99
CA PHE A 93 -0.64 -3.88 -0.07
C PHE A 93 -0.62 -5.39 0.15
N ALA A 94 -1.81 -5.98 0.28
CA ALA A 94 -1.98 -7.43 0.33
C ALA A 94 -2.02 -8.01 -1.08
N GLU A 95 -1.41 -9.18 -1.28
CA GLU A 95 -1.48 -9.90 -2.56
C GLU A 95 -2.47 -11.06 -2.58
N ASN A 96 -2.89 -11.54 -1.41
CA ASN A 96 -3.87 -12.61 -1.26
C ASN A 96 -4.67 -12.42 0.05
N VAL A 97 -5.66 -13.28 0.28
CA VAL A 97 -6.56 -13.15 1.44
C VAL A 97 -5.84 -13.40 2.77
N GLN A 98 -4.85 -14.31 2.80
CA GLN A 98 -4.01 -14.53 3.99
C GLN A 98 -3.20 -13.29 4.36
N GLU A 99 -2.59 -12.64 3.37
CA GLU A 99 -1.82 -11.41 3.60
C GLU A 99 -2.70 -10.26 4.08
N ALA A 100 -3.95 -10.16 3.61
CA ALA A 100 -4.88 -9.15 4.10
C ALA A 100 -5.16 -9.28 5.60
N TYR A 101 -5.35 -10.51 6.08
CA TYR A 101 -5.49 -10.81 7.51
C TYR A 101 -4.19 -10.49 8.28
N ASP A 102 -3.06 -11.01 7.81
CA ASP A 102 -1.77 -10.85 8.49
C ASP A 102 -1.32 -9.38 8.56
N LEU A 103 -1.46 -8.63 7.46
CA LEU A 103 -1.07 -7.23 7.37
C LEU A 103 -1.99 -6.33 8.21
N THR A 104 -3.24 -6.74 8.47
CA THR A 104 -4.12 -6.01 9.40
C THR A 104 -3.61 -6.09 10.83
N LEU A 105 -3.14 -7.27 11.28
CA LEU A 105 -2.52 -7.41 12.59
C LEU A 105 -1.21 -6.61 12.68
N GLN A 106 -0.38 -6.71 11.64
CA GLN A 106 0.87 -5.94 11.55
C GLN A 106 0.60 -4.43 11.51
N ALA A 107 -0.46 -3.96 10.85
CA ALA A 107 -0.83 -2.55 10.80
C ALA A 107 -1.12 -1.98 12.19
N PHE A 108 -1.81 -2.70 13.07
CA PHE A 108 -1.98 -2.29 14.46
C PHE A 108 -0.63 -2.22 15.18
N ARG A 109 0.19 -3.26 15.03
CA ARG A 109 1.51 -3.33 15.68
C ARG A 109 2.40 -2.16 15.28
N ILE A 110 2.40 -1.81 14.00
CA ILE A 110 3.14 -0.69 13.41
C ILE A 110 2.57 0.65 13.91
N SER A 111 1.26 0.86 13.75
CA SER A 111 0.62 2.14 14.09
C SER A 111 0.72 2.48 15.58
N GLU A 112 0.68 1.48 16.45
CA GLU A 112 0.72 1.65 17.91
C GLU A 112 2.15 1.68 18.47
N ASP A 113 3.20 1.45 17.67
CA ASP A 113 4.57 1.67 18.12
C ASP A 113 4.78 3.15 18.47
N LYS A 114 5.24 3.43 19.70
CA LYS A 114 5.50 4.78 20.22
C LYS A 114 6.51 5.59 19.40
N ASN A 115 7.35 4.93 18.60
CA ASN A 115 8.31 5.56 17.70
C ASN A 115 7.71 5.82 16.30
N VAL A 116 6.55 5.22 16.00
CA VAL A 116 5.83 5.36 14.73
C VAL A 116 4.68 6.33 14.85
N LEU A 117 3.64 6.00 15.63
CA LEU A 117 2.41 6.80 15.84
C LEU A 117 1.88 7.44 14.54
N LEU A 118 1.67 6.60 13.54
CA LEU A 118 1.11 6.97 12.25
C LEU A 118 -0.05 6.03 11.91
N PRO A 119 -1.10 6.55 11.25
CA PRO A 119 -2.20 5.71 10.84
C PRO A 119 -1.79 4.87 9.61
N THR A 120 -2.37 3.68 9.49
CA THR A 120 -1.99 2.68 8.48
C THR A 120 -3.20 2.25 7.65
N ILE A 121 -3.04 2.25 6.32
CA ILE A 121 -3.97 1.67 5.36
C ILE A 121 -3.45 0.29 4.97
N VAL A 122 -4.32 -0.72 5.08
CA VAL A 122 -4.15 -2.02 4.43
C VAL A 122 -5.00 -2.03 3.17
N ASN A 123 -4.34 -2.08 2.02
CA ASN A 123 -4.94 -2.06 0.69
C ASN A 123 -5.27 -3.50 0.25
N LEU A 124 -6.53 -3.72 -0.10
CA LEU A 124 -7.06 -4.98 -0.60
C LEU A 124 -7.71 -4.72 -1.96
N ASP A 125 -7.27 -5.42 -3.01
CA ASP A 125 -7.91 -5.29 -4.32
C ASP A 125 -9.39 -5.68 -4.26
N GLY A 126 -10.28 -4.72 -4.54
CA GLY A 126 -11.72 -4.91 -4.48
C GLY A 126 -12.22 -6.03 -5.39
N PHE A 127 -13.20 -6.81 -4.92
CA PHE A 127 -13.66 -8.07 -5.53
C PHE A 127 -12.62 -9.21 -5.55
N ILE A 128 -11.38 -8.94 -5.91
CA ILE A 128 -10.34 -9.98 -6.08
C ILE A 128 -9.88 -10.51 -4.73
N LEU A 129 -9.67 -9.66 -3.73
CA LEU A 129 -9.31 -10.08 -2.38
C LEU A 129 -10.48 -9.95 -1.41
N THR A 130 -11.31 -8.93 -1.58
CA THR A 130 -12.40 -8.66 -0.63
C THR A 130 -13.59 -9.61 -0.76
N HIS A 131 -13.73 -10.31 -1.90
CA HIS A 131 -14.86 -11.24 -2.17
C HIS A 131 -14.41 -12.65 -2.59
N SER A 132 -13.10 -12.92 -2.61
CA SER A 132 -12.60 -14.27 -2.89
C SER A 132 -12.69 -15.17 -1.67
N LEU A 133 -12.99 -16.45 -1.92
CA LEU A 133 -12.97 -17.49 -0.90
C LEU A 133 -11.65 -18.25 -1.03
N GLU A 134 -10.81 -18.12 -0.01
CA GLU A 134 -9.54 -18.84 0.12
C GLU A 134 -9.45 -19.47 1.50
N GLY A 135 -8.75 -20.61 1.61
CA GLY A 135 -8.39 -21.17 2.91
C GLY A 135 -7.37 -20.27 3.58
N VAL A 136 -7.71 -19.74 4.76
CA VAL A 136 -6.81 -18.91 5.56
C VAL A 136 -6.48 -19.57 6.89
N ASN A 137 -5.24 -19.40 7.32
CA ASN A 137 -4.77 -19.78 8.64
C ASN A 137 -4.94 -18.57 9.57
N VAL A 138 -6.00 -18.61 10.36
CA VAL A 138 -6.28 -17.62 11.40
C VAL A 138 -5.71 -18.09 12.74
N PHE A 139 -5.34 -17.14 13.58
CA PHE A 139 -4.91 -17.41 14.94
C PHE A 139 -6.09 -17.40 15.89
N GLU A 140 -5.93 -18.12 17.00
CA GLU A 140 -6.83 -17.99 18.15
C GLU A 140 -6.63 -16.62 18.83
N ASP A 141 -7.70 -16.07 19.41
CA ASP A 141 -7.69 -14.76 20.04
C ASP A 141 -6.62 -14.61 21.14
N GLU A 142 -6.34 -15.70 21.88
CA GLU A 142 -5.34 -15.75 22.94
C GLU A 142 -3.91 -15.57 22.40
N ASP A 143 -3.63 -16.04 21.19
CA ASP A 143 -2.33 -15.87 20.54
C ASP A 143 -2.21 -14.46 19.96
N ILE A 144 -3.28 -13.92 19.39
CA ILE A 144 -3.33 -12.53 18.93
C ILE A 144 -3.06 -11.58 20.10
N ALA A 145 -3.62 -11.84 21.30
CA ALA A 145 -3.39 -11.02 22.48
C ALA A 145 -1.92 -10.97 22.93
N LYS A 146 -1.09 -11.97 22.58
CA LYS A 146 0.36 -11.96 22.84
C LYS A 146 1.10 -11.08 21.84
N PHE A 147 0.66 -11.07 20.57
CA PHE A 147 1.27 -10.25 19.51
C PHE A 147 0.80 -8.78 19.57
N LEU A 148 -0.48 -8.56 19.86
CA LEU A 148 -1.14 -7.26 20.00
C LEU A 148 -1.76 -7.12 21.40
N PRO A 149 -0.93 -6.91 22.44
CA PRO A 149 -1.43 -6.67 23.80
C PRO A 149 -2.34 -5.42 23.84
N PRO A 150 -3.11 -5.20 24.92
CA PRO A 150 -3.91 -4.00 25.08
C PRO A 150 -3.09 -2.73 24.78
N LYS A 151 -3.66 -1.82 23.99
CA LYS A 151 -3.00 -0.58 23.57
C LYS A 151 -2.63 0.27 24.78
N GLU A 152 -1.38 0.71 24.85
CA GLU A 152 -0.94 1.76 25.77
C GLU A 152 -1.07 3.12 25.06
N PRO A 153 -2.03 3.98 25.44
CA PRO A 153 -2.23 5.23 24.75
C PRO A 153 -1.10 6.23 25.06
N ILE A 154 -0.51 6.80 24.01
CA ILE A 154 0.50 7.86 24.13
C ILE A 154 -0.21 9.21 24.10
N GLN A 155 -0.15 9.94 25.20
CA GLN A 155 -0.81 11.25 25.37
C GLN A 155 -2.30 11.19 25.01
N PRO A 156 -3.14 10.36 25.66
CA PRO A 156 -4.57 10.40 25.38
C PRO A 156 -5.18 11.76 25.76
N ILE A 157 -6.31 12.11 25.16
CA ILE A 157 -7.15 13.20 25.65
C ILE A 157 -7.59 12.86 27.08
N ASP A 158 -7.14 13.66 28.03
CA ASP A 158 -7.41 13.52 29.45
C ASP A 158 -7.87 14.87 30.03
N PRO A 159 -9.13 15.00 30.48
CA PRO A 159 -9.61 16.23 31.11
C PRO A 159 -8.85 16.63 32.37
N GLU A 160 -8.24 15.68 33.09
CA GLU A 160 -7.45 15.95 34.30
C GLU A 160 -6.03 16.43 33.95
N ASN A 161 -5.51 16.06 32.78
CA ASN A 161 -4.21 16.47 32.26
C ASN A 161 -4.34 17.03 30.82
N PRO A 162 -4.98 18.20 30.64
CA PRO A 162 -5.41 18.65 29.33
C PRO A 162 -4.23 19.04 28.42
N ILE A 163 -4.32 18.62 27.16
CA ILE A 163 -3.42 18.99 26.06
C ILE A 163 -4.22 19.42 24.84
N THR A 164 -3.63 20.29 24.03
CA THR A 164 -4.28 20.81 22.82
C THR A 164 -3.89 19.97 21.60
N TYR A 165 -4.90 19.45 20.89
CA TYR A 165 -4.74 18.82 19.58
C TYR A 165 -5.19 19.75 18.46
N GLY A 166 -4.40 19.82 17.39
CA GLY A 166 -4.73 20.58 16.18
C GLY A 166 -4.94 22.09 16.41
N PRO A 167 -4.03 22.81 17.09
CA PRO A 167 -4.15 24.26 17.21
C PRO A 167 -4.02 24.94 15.85
N LEU A 168 -4.43 26.20 15.77
CA LEU A 168 -4.11 27.06 14.63
C LEU A 168 -2.59 27.24 14.53
N GLY A 169 -1.98 26.68 13.49
CA GLY A 169 -0.57 26.91 13.13
C GLY A 169 -0.46 27.90 11.97
N LEU A 170 0.22 29.03 12.19
CA LEU A 170 0.44 30.06 11.16
C LEU A 170 1.76 29.82 10.41
N PHE A 171 2.07 30.72 9.47
CA PHE A 171 3.24 30.65 8.60
C PHE A 171 4.59 30.65 9.33
N ASP A 172 4.62 31.03 10.60
CA ASP A 172 5.80 31.09 11.47
C ASP A 172 6.13 29.75 12.15
N SER A 173 5.24 28.76 12.08
CA SER A 173 5.34 27.47 12.80
C SER A 173 4.89 26.25 12.00
N TYR A 174 4.09 26.43 10.95
CA TYR A 174 3.51 25.31 10.19
C TYR A 174 4.56 24.39 9.56
N ILE A 175 5.69 24.96 9.12
CA ILE A 175 6.77 24.20 8.49
C ILE A 175 7.45 23.25 9.47
N GLU A 176 7.61 23.63 10.73
CA GLU A 176 8.18 22.80 11.80
C GLU A 176 7.29 21.58 12.07
N PHE A 177 5.96 21.74 12.14
CA PHE A 177 5.04 20.63 12.33
C PHE A 177 5.12 19.62 11.17
N LYS A 178 5.18 20.12 9.93
CA LYS A 178 5.31 19.25 8.74
C LYS A 178 6.69 18.59 8.64
N LYS A 179 7.75 19.27 9.07
CA LYS A 179 9.07 18.66 9.18
C LYS A 179 9.08 17.50 10.18
N GLN A 180 8.48 17.68 11.36
CA GLN A 180 8.36 16.62 12.37
C GLN A 180 7.53 15.43 11.85
N GLN A 181 6.42 15.68 11.15
CA GLN A 181 5.62 14.64 10.51
C GLN A 181 6.43 13.84 9.46
N ALA A 182 7.21 14.53 8.63
CA ALA A 182 8.07 13.90 7.63
C ALA A 182 9.21 13.10 8.26
N GLU A 183 9.83 13.61 9.32
CA GLU A 183 10.86 12.90 10.10
C GLU A 183 10.29 11.64 10.74
N ALA A 184 9.08 11.70 11.28
CA ALA A 184 8.41 10.53 11.85
C ALA A 184 8.07 9.47 10.80
N MET A 185 7.59 9.86 9.61
CA MET A 185 7.35 8.93 8.51
C MET A 185 8.66 8.23 8.08
N LYS A 186 9.77 8.95 7.99
CA LYS A 186 11.08 8.36 7.69
C LYS A 186 11.55 7.42 8.81
N ALA A 187 11.41 7.85 10.06
CA ALA A 187 11.80 7.07 11.23
C ALA A 187 10.96 5.79 11.39
N SER A 188 9.75 5.73 10.82
CA SER A 188 8.90 4.55 10.89
C SER A 188 9.46 3.32 10.17
N TYR A 189 10.31 3.50 9.14
CA TYR A 189 10.80 2.40 8.30
C TYR A 189 11.46 1.23 9.07
N PRO A 190 12.47 1.46 9.94
CA PRO A 190 13.05 0.37 10.74
C PRO A 190 12.05 -0.30 11.69
N HIS A 191 11.05 0.43 12.19
CA HIS A 191 10.01 -0.12 13.06
C HIS A 191 9.01 -1.00 12.27
N ILE A 192 8.73 -0.64 11.01
CA ILE A 192 7.94 -1.48 10.10
C ILE A 192 8.68 -2.80 9.83
N LEU A 193 9.99 -2.74 9.55
CA LEU A 193 10.80 -3.95 9.38
C LEU A 193 10.82 -4.83 10.63
N GLN A 194 10.92 -4.20 11.80
CA GLN A 194 10.88 -4.90 13.08
C GLN A 194 9.51 -5.58 13.29
N ALA A 195 8.40 -4.91 12.97
CA ALA A 195 7.07 -5.50 13.06
C ALA A 195 6.88 -6.70 12.10
N PHE A 196 7.43 -6.63 10.88
CA PHE A 196 7.44 -7.76 9.96
C PHE A 196 8.23 -8.95 10.52
N LYS A 197 9.37 -8.68 11.16
CA LYS A 197 10.19 -9.71 11.80
C LYS A 197 9.51 -10.33 13.01
N GLU A 198 8.91 -9.51 13.88
CA GLU A 198 8.13 -9.97 15.04
C GLU A 198 6.95 -10.83 14.59
N PHE A 199 6.29 -10.44 13.50
CA PHE A 199 5.22 -11.24 12.92
C PHE A 199 5.75 -12.57 12.38
N GLU A 200 6.91 -12.59 11.71
CA GLU A 200 7.54 -13.84 11.26
C GLU A 200 7.87 -14.78 12.44
N GLU A 201 8.43 -14.24 13.53
CA GLU A 201 8.74 -15.00 14.74
C GLU A 201 7.47 -15.55 15.41
N PHE A 202 6.37 -14.80 15.39
CA PHE A 202 5.07 -15.18 15.94
C PHE A 202 4.32 -16.20 15.07
N SER A 203 4.31 -15.99 13.75
CA SER A 203 3.42 -16.68 12.80
C SER A 203 4.10 -17.77 11.97
N GLY A 204 5.43 -17.73 11.86
CA GLY A 204 6.20 -18.47 10.86
C GLY A 204 6.07 -17.92 9.42
N ARG A 205 5.38 -16.79 9.20
CA ARG A 205 5.14 -16.19 7.89
C ARG A 205 5.93 -14.90 7.73
N SER A 206 6.82 -14.87 6.73
CA SER A 206 7.76 -13.76 6.50
C SER A 206 7.20 -12.70 5.55
N TYR A 207 7.38 -11.43 5.92
CA TYR A 207 6.99 -10.26 5.13
C TYR A 207 8.19 -9.35 4.90
N LYS A 208 8.22 -8.70 3.73
CA LYS A 208 9.27 -7.75 3.34
C LYS A 208 8.64 -6.56 2.62
N PRO A 209 9.23 -5.35 2.70
CA PRO A 209 8.74 -4.19 1.95
C PRO A 209 8.61 -4.48 0.45
N ILE A 210 9.60 -5.19 -0.10
CA ILE A 210 9.67 -5.64 -1.48
C ILE A 210 9.76 -7.16 -1.50
N LYS A 211 8.88 -7.80 -2.26
CA LYS A 211 8.91 -9.22 -2.60
C LYS A 211 9.44 -9.37 -4.02
N THR A 212 10.31 -10.34 -4.24
CA THR A 212 10.91 -10.61 -5.56
C THR A 212 10.75 -12.06 -5.96
N LEU A 213 10.79 -12.32 -7.27
CA LEU A 213 10.93 -13.65 -7.85
C LEU A 213 11.84 -13.57 -9.07
N GLY A 214 12.90 -14.36 -9.11
CA GLY A 214 13.76 -14.48 -10.29
C GLY A 214 14.58 -13.21 -10.58
N MET A 215 15.02 -12.47 -9.57
CA MET A 215 15.74 -11.21 -9.72
C MET A 215 17.27 -11.35 -9.66
N GLU A 216 17.80 -12.55 -9.40
CA GLU A 216 19.22 -12.79 -9.13
C GLU A 216 20.12 -12.46 -10.33
N ASP A 217 19.62 -12.68 -11.55
CA ASP A 217 20.27 -12.43 -12.83
C ASP A 217 19.31 -11.83 -13.87
N ALA A 218 18.21 -11.21 -13.41
CA ALA A 218 17.19 -10.63 -14.28
C ALA A 218 17.74 -9.47 -15.12
N GLU A 219 17.48 -9.53 -16.42
CA GLU A 219 17.72 -8.42 -17.35
C GLU A 219 16.43 -7.61 -17.58
N ILE A 220 15.26 -8.24 -17.42
CA ILE A 220 13.95 -7.62 -17.50
C ILE A 220 13.24 -7.80 -16.17
N ALA A 221 12.63 -6.75 -15.65
CA ALA A 221 11.83 -6.82 -14.43
C ALA A 221 10.42 -6.26 -14.66
N ILE A 222 9.43 -6.88 -14.02
CA ILE A 222 8.06 -6.37 -13.94
C ILE A 222 7.77 -5.98 -12.49
N MET A 223 7.40 -4.71 -12.28
CA MET A 223 6.96 -4.21 -10.97
C MET A 223 5.44 -4.08 -10.92
N VAL A 224 4.83 -4.57 -9.85
CA VAL A 224 3.36 -4.59 -9.70
C VAL A 224 2.90 -4.49 -8.23
N LEU A 225 1.66 -4.06 -8.02
CA LEU A 225 1.00 -4.00 -6.71
C LEU A 225 -0.18 -4.98 -6.59
N GLY A 226 -0.48 -5.35 -5.35
CA GLY A 226 -1.69 -6.08 -4.98
C GLY A 226 -1.79 -7.48 -5.58
N SER A 227 -3.03 -7.95 -5.75
CA SER A 227 -3.36 -9.33 -6.16
C SER A 227 -2.75 -9.77 -7.49
N THR A 228 -2.46 -8.80 -8.38
CA THR A 228 -1.85 -9.06 -9.68
C THR A 228 -0.49 -9.76 -9.58
N ALA A 229 0.23 -9.54 -8.47
CA ALA A 229 1.53 -10.15 -8.25
C ALA A 229 1.49 -11.68 -8.40
N GLY A 230 0.39 -12.33 -8.00
CA GLY A 230 0.20 -13.78 -8.17
C GLY A 230 0.29 -14.22 -9.65
N THR A 231 -0.48 -13.57 -10.52
CA THR A 231 -0.48 -13.85 -11.97
C THR A 231 0.87 -13.55 -12.61
N VAL A 232 1.50 -12.42 -12.26
CA VAL A 232 2.81 -12.04 -12.81
C VAL A 232 3.89 -13.04 -12.38
N ARG A 233 3.92 -13.45 -11.12
CA ARG A 233 4.86 -14.47 -10.61
C ARG A 233 4.72 -15.80 -11.36
N GLU A 234 3.49 -16.22 -11.64
CA GLU A 234 3.24 -17.47 -12.37
C GLU A 234 3.77 -17.43 -13.81
N VAL A 235 3.59 -16.31 -14.51
CA VAL A 235 4.16 -16.12 -15.85
C VAL A 235 5.68 -16.04 -15.81
N VAL A 236 6.24 -15.29 -14.86
CA VAL A 236 7.69 -15.19 -14.69
C VAL A 236 8.31 -16.54 -14.37
N ARG A 237 7.69 -17.37 -13.51
CA ARG A 237 8.14 -18.74 -13.25
C ARG A 237 8.26 -19.57 -14.54
N LYS A 238 7.22 -19.55 -15.38
CA LYS A 238 7.21 -20.26 -16.67
C LYS A 238 8.26 -19.73 -17.66
N MET A 239 8.53 -18.43 -17.65
CA MET A 239 9.56 -17.85 -18.51
C MET A 239 10.96 -18.22 -18.01
N ARG A 240 11.17 -18.22 -16.69
CA ARG A 240 12.42 -18.67 -16.06
C ARG A 240 12.72 -20.14 -16.34
N GLU A 241 11.71 -21.00 -16.33
CA GLU A 241 11.83 -22.42 -16.74
C GLU A 241 12.29 -22.59 -18.21
N LYS A 242 12.02 -21.59 -19.06
CA LYS A 242 12.50 -21.54 -20.47
C LYS A 242 13.89 -20.90 -20.61
N GLY A 243 14.53 -20.52 -19.51
CA GLY A 243 15.86 -19.89 -19.51
C GLY A 243 15.84 -18.37 -19.71
N GLU A 244 14.67 -17.73 -19.65
CA GLU A 244 14.54 -16.28 -19.80
C GLU A 244 14.98 -15.54 -18.53
N LYS A 245 15.69 -14.43 -18.69
CA LYS A 245 16.18 -13.60 -17.57
C LYS A 245 15.17 -12.53 -17.16
N VAL A 246 13.98 -12.99 -16.77
CA VAL A 246 12.87 -12.13 -16.34
C VAL A 246 12.64 -12.30 -14.85
N GLY A 247 12.41 -11.19 -14.14
CA GLY A 247 12.04 -11.19 -12.73
C GLY A 247 10.75 -10.41 -12.44
N THR A 248 10.20 -10.63 -11.26
CA THR A 248 9.06 -9.88 -10.71
C THR A 248 9.46 -9.17 -9.44
N ILE A 249 8.96 -7.95 -9.28
CA ILE A 249 9.05 -7.13 -8.07
C ILE A 249 7.62 -6.76 -7.67
N SER A 250 7.27 -6.96 -6.40
CA SER A 250 6.01 -6.46 -5.86
C SER A 250 6.21 -5.82 -4.50
N LEU A 251 5.41 -4.80 -4.19
CA LEU A 251 5.53 -4.06 -2.93
C LEU A 251 4.48 -4.54 -1.95
N THR A 252 4.93 -4.97 -0.78
CA THR A 252 4.07 -5.06 0.42
C THR A 252 3.93 -3.69 1.05
N LEU A 253 5.00 -2.88 1.05
CA LEU A 253 5.05 -1.54 1.63
C LEU A 253 5.17 -0.50 0.50
N TYR A 254 4.12 0.30 0.31
CA TYR A 254 4.11 1.38 -0.68
C TYR A 254 4.45 2.74 -0.06
N ARG A 255 4.03 2.98 1.19
CA ARG A 255 4.40 4.17 1.97
C ARG A 255 4.78 3.78 3.39
N PRO A 256 5.91 4.25 3.94
CA PRO A 256 7.00 4.97 3.25
C PRO A 256 7.61 4.13 2.11
N PHE A 257 7.98 4.79 1.00
CA PHE A 257 8.41 4.09 -0.21
C PHE A 257 9.83 3.49 -0.02
N PRO A 258 10.06 2.19 -0.32
CA PRO A 258 11.32 1.50 -0.03
C PRO A 258 12.41 1.78 -1.08
N GLU A 259 12.86 3.03 -1.17
CA GLU A 259 13.80 3.49 -2.21
C GLU A 259 15.11 2.68 -2.25
N GLU A 260 15.76 2.49 -1.10
CA GLU A 260 17.10 1.88 -1.04
C GLU A 260 17.07 0.39 -1.37
N GLU A 261 16.04 -0.32 -0.93
CA GLU A 261 15.78 -1.71 -1.31
C GLU A 261 15.48 -1.82 -2.80
N LEU A 262 14.68 -0.90 -3.35
CA LEU A 262 14.36 -0.90 -4.78
C LEU A 262 15.60 -0.69 -5.64
N LYS A 263 16.43 0.31 -5.29
CA LYS A 263 17.71 0.57 -5.98
C LYS A 263 18.64 -0.65 -5.97
N LYS A 264 18.65 -1.42 -4.87
CA LYS A 264 19.43 -2.67 -4.77
C LYS A 264 18.88 -3.77 -5.67
N VAL A 265 17.56 -3.96 -5.68
CA VAL A 265 16.87 -4.99 -6.48
C VAL A 265 17.02 -4.73 -7.98
N LEU A 266 17.10 -3.48 -8.42
CA LEU A 266 17.20 -3.11 -9.83
C LEU A 266 18.61 -3.14 -10.42
N LYS A 267 19.64 -3.50 -9.64
CA LYS A 267 21.00 -3.61 -10.16
C LYS A 267 21.08 -4.67 -11.26
N GLY A 268 21.63 -4.31 -12.42
CA GLY A 268 21.79 -5.22 -13.56
C GLY A 268 20.55 -5.36 -14.45
N VAL A 269 19.41 -4.81 -14.04
CA VAL A 269 18.19 -4.78 -14.86
C VAL A 269 18.40 -3.80 -16.02
N LYS A 270 18.10 -4.25 -17.24
CA LYS A 270 18.15 -3.44 -18.46
C LYS A 270 16.83 -2.72 -18.71
N VAL A 271 15.70 -3.39 -18.47
CA VAL A 271 14.36 -2.85 -18.70
C VAL A 271 13.43 -3.17 -17.54
N LEU A 272 12.71 -2.14 -17.06
CA LEU A 272 11.70 -2.23 -16.01
C LEU A 272 10.33 -1.82 -16.56
N ALA A 273 9.38 -2.75 -16.56
CA ALA A 273 7.97 -2.46 -16.78
C ALA A 273 7.30 -2.17 -15.43
N VAL A 274 6.77 -0.95 -15.25
CA VAL A 274 6.02 -0.60 -14.03
C VAL A 274 4.53 -0.62 -14.33
N MET A 275 3.83 -1.54 -13.67
CA MET A 275 2.41 -1.77 -13.86
C MET A 275 1.59 -0.96 -12.86
N ASP A 276 0.71 -0.11 -13.36
CA ASP A 276 -0.24 0.68 -12.58
C ASP A 276 -1.67 0.22 -12.88
N ARG A 277 -2.40 -0.17 -11.83
CA ARG A 277 -3.84 -0.44 -11.89
C ARG A 277 -4.63 0.83 -11.58
N SER A 278 -4.24 1.93 -12.19
CA SER A 278 -4.76 3.28 -12.01
C SER A 278 -4.28 4.13 -13.19
N TYR A 279 -4.84 5.32 -13.33
CA TYR A 279 -4.34 6.33 -14.24
C TYR A 279 -4.30 7.71 -13.58
N SER A 280 -3.35 8.55 -13.99
CA SER A 280 -3.23 9.92 -13.49
C SER A 280 -3.40 10.92 -14.65
N PHE A 281 -4.62 11.43 -14.83
CA PHE A 281 -4.96 12.30 -15.96
C PHE A 281 -4.12 13.59 -15.97
N GLY A 282 -3.44 13.85 -17.09
CA GLY A 282 -2.57 15.03 -17.27
C GLY A 282 -1.18 14.93 -16.61
N SER A 283 -0.87 13.79 -15.98
CA SER A 283 0.42 13.52 -15.35
C SER A 283 1.46 13.00 -16.35
N PRO A 284 2.78 13.13 -16.08
CA PRO A 284 3.82 12.47 -16.87
C PRO A 284 3.79 10.93 -16.85
N GLY A 285 3.00 10.31 -15.96
CA GLY A 285 2.75 8.87 -15.90
C GLY A 285 1.86 8.53 -14.70
N ALA A 286 1.53 7.25 -14.52
CA ALA A 286 0.79 6.78 -13.37
C ALA A 286 1.63 6.78 -12.08
N GLN A 287 0.97 6.55 -10.96
CA GLN A 287 1.46 6.91 -9.63
C GLN A 287 2.69 6.11 -9.19
N LEU A 288 2.67 4.79 -9.36
CA LEU A 288 3.83 3.95 -9.03
C LEU A 288 4.98 4.23 -10.00
N PHE A 289 4.69 4.34 -11.30
CA PHE A 289 5.70 4.71 -12.29
C PHE A 289 6.42 6.03 -11.96
N MET A 290 5.69 7.04 -11.48
CA MET A 290 6.28 8.30 -11.04
C MET A 290 7.19 8.14 -9.81
N ASP A 291 6.75 7.41 -8.79
CA ASP A 291 7.56 7.16 -7.58
C ASP A 291 8.86 6.41 -7.92
N VAL A 292 8.75 5.41 -8.80
CA VAL A 292 9.91 4.66 -9.30
C VAL A 292 10.83 5.58 -10.10
N THR A 293 10.29 6.36 -11.04
CA THR A 293 11.10 7.26 -11.87
C THR A 293 11.84 8.30 -11.02
N ALA A 294 11.17 8.87 -10.01
CA ALA A 294 11.79 9.79 -9.05
C ALA A 294 12.90 9.11 -8.23
N THR A 295 12.71 7.84 -7.84
CA THR A 295 13.72 7.04 -7.14
C THR A 295 14.98 6.82 -7.98
N LEU A 296 14.81 6.61 -9.29
CA LEU A 296 15.89 6.24 -10.21
C LEU A 296 16.61 7.44 -10.85
N ILE A 297 16.04 8.64 -10.82
CA ILE A 297 16.54 9.78 -11.61
C ILE A 297 18.03 10.07 -11.37
N ASN A 298 18.45 9.98 -10.10
CA ASN A 298 19.82 10.25 -9.66
C ASN A 298 20.73 9.00 -9.67
N MET A 299 20.25 7.84 -10.10
CA MET A 299 21.10 6.68 -10.33
C MET A 299 21.92 6.85 -11.61
N LYS A 300 23.22 6.54 -11.51
CA LYS A 300 24.14 6.55 -12.66
C LYS A 300 23.74 5.49 -13.69
N GLU A 301 23.57 4.26 -13.21
CA GLU A 301 23.08 3.13 -13.98
C GLU A 301 21.64 2.88 -13.57
N LYS A 302 20.72 2.94 -14.53
CA LYS A 302 19.29 2.71 -14.33
C LYS A 302 18.73 1.98 -15.55
N PRO A 303 17.70 1.13 -15.36
CA PRO A 303 17.04 0.48 -16.48
C PRO A 303 16.30 1.52 -17.34
N LEU A 304 16.07 1.14 -18.60
CA LEU A 304 14.98 1.72 -19.38
C LEU A 304 13.66 1.42 -18.67
N ILE A 305 12.76 2.38 -18.61
CA ILE A 305 11.52 2.25 -17.84
C ILE A 305 10.32 2.69 -18.69
N PHE A 306 9.25 1.91 -18.63
CA PHE A 306 7.98 2.25 -19.25
C PHE A 306 6.82 1.89 -18.33
N ASN A 307 5.72 2.60 -18.47
CA ASN A 307 4.51 2.44 -17.69
C ASN A 307 3.54 1.51 -18.43
N VAL A 308 2.92 0.60 -17.69
CA VAL A 308 1.87 -0.29 -18.20
C VAL A 308 0.59 0.00 -17.43
N ILE A 309 -0.42 0.50 -18.13
CA ILE A 309 -1.75 0.72 -17.58
C ILE A 309 -2.59 -0.52 -17.83
N TYR A 310 -3.17 -1.09 -16.77
CA TYR A 310 -3.92 -2.33 -16.87
C TYR A 310 -5.02 -2.42 -15.82
N GLY A 311 -5.99 -3.30 -16.03
CA GLY A 311 -6.88 -3.77 -14.96
C GLY A 311 -7.82 -2.74 -14.34
N LEU A 312 -7.91 -1.53 -14.88
CA LEU A 312 -8.80 -0.47 -14.40
C LEU A 312 -10.24 -0.98 -14.35
N GLY A 313 -10.92 -0.71 -13.24
CA GLY A 313 -12.32 -1.06 -13.08
C GLY A 313 -12.60 -2.57 -13.14
N GLY A 314 -11.66 -3.39 -12.63
CA GLY A 314 -11.79 -4.85 -12.56
C GLY A 314 -11.57 -5.57 -13.88
N ARG A 315 -11.01 -4.93 -14.89
CA ARG A 315 -10.66 -5.60 -16.14
C ARG A 315 -9.63 -6.70 -15.87
N ASP A 316 -9.87 -7.90 -16.38
CA ASP A 316 -8.99 -9.03 -16.10
C ASP A 316 -7.60 -8.87 -16.74
N LEU A 317 -6.56 -9.32 -16.03
CA LEU A 317 -5.20 -9.42 -16.52
C LEU A 317 -4.83 -10.90 -16.67
N VAL A 318 -4.99 -11.43 -17.87
CA VAL A 318 -4.66 -12.83 -18.18
C VAL A 318 -3.16 -13.03 -18.43
N PRO A 319 -2.62 -14.26 -18.29
CA PRO A 319 -1.21 -14.57 -18.52
C PRO A 319 -0.64 -14.07 -19.86
N ASN A 320 -1.42 -14.11 -20.93
CA ASN A 320 -0.98 -13.63 -22.25
C ASN A 320 -0.69 -12.12 -22.27
N HIS A 321 -1.38 -11.34 -21.44
CA HIS A 321 -1.09 -9.91 -21.29
C HIS A 321 0.28 -9.70 -20.62
N VAL A 322 0.62 -10.51 -19.62
CA VAL A 322 1.94 -10.45 -18.98
C VAL A 322 3.03 -10.85 -19.97
N LEU A 323 2.80 -11.87 -20.80
CA LEU A 323 3.72 -12.25 -21.87
C LEU A 323 3.94 -11.11 -22.87
N SER A 324 2.88 -10.40 -23.30
CA SER A 324 3.06 -9.25 -24.21
C SER A 324 3.88 -8.12 -23.58
N ILE A 325 3.77 -7.90 -22.26
CA ILE A 325 4.60 -6.91 -21.54
C ILE A 325 6.07 -7.34 -21.55
N ILE A 326 6.35 -8.64 -21.34
CA ILE A 326 7.72 -9.18 -21.38
C ILE A 326 8.31 -9.02 -22.79
N GLU A 327 7.56 -9.37 -23.83
CA GLU A 327 8.03 -9.23 -25.22
C GLU A 327 8.29 -7.76 -25.57
N LYS A 328 7.43 -6.83 -25.12
CA LYS A 328 7.68 -5.39 -25.27
C LYS A 328 8.95 -4.93 -24.54
N ALA A 329 9.19 -5.45 -23.34
CA ALA A 329 10.41 -5.14 -22.60
C ALA A 329 11.67 -5.70 -23.29
N LYS A 330 11.60 -6.87 -23.93
CA LYS A 330 12.69 -7.42 -24.75
C LYS A 330 12.97 -6.53 -25.96
N GLU A 331 11.93 -6.08 -26.66
CA GLU A 331 12.05 -5.13 -27.78
C GLU A 331 12.82 -3.88 -27.34
N TYR A 332 12.48 -3.28 -26.20
CA TYR A 332 13.22 -2.11 -25.68
C TYR A 332 14.65 -2.43 -25.24
N ALA A 333 14.90 -3.64 -24.73
CA ALA A 333 16.25 -4.07 -24.39
C ALA A 333 17.15 -4.19 -25.63
N GLU A 334 16.58 -4.66 -26.75
CA GLU A 334 17.27 -4.77 -28.04
C GLU A 334 17.48 -3.40 -28.70
N LEU A 335 16.47 -2.53 -28.66
CA LEU A 335 16.55 -1.18 -29.22
C LEU A 335 17.48 -0.26 -28.42
N GLY A 336 17.60 -0.46 -27.11
CA GLY A 336 18.34 0.43 -26.22
C GLY A 336 17.59 1.73 -25.90
N GLU A 337 16.32 1.84 -26.28
CA GLU A 337 15.45 2.97 -25.97
C GLU A 337 13.99 2.54 -25.75
N VAL A 338 13.21 3.39 -25.09
CA VAL A 338 11.76 3.21 -24.91
C VAL A 338 11.05 4.04 -25.96
N SER A 339 10.53 3.39 -27.01
CA SER A 339 9.83 4.09 -28.11
C SER A 339 8.41 4.54 -27.71
N GLU A 340 7.78 3.86 -26.75
CA GLU A 340 6.48 4.21 -26.21
C GLU A 340 6.53 4.12 -24.69
N LYS A 341 6.47 5.28 -24.03
CA LYS A 341 6.64 5.38 -22.57
C LYS A 341 5.49 4.75 -21.80
N GLU A 342 4.30 4.74 -22.37
CA GLU A 342 3.08 4.26 -21.72
C GLU A 342 2.32 3.36 -22.68
N ILE A 343 2.00 2.14 -22.23
CA ILE A 343 1.19 1.20 -22.99
C ILE A 343 -0.06 0.80 -22.21
N TRP A 344 -1.14 0.49 -22.95
CA TRP A 344 -2.41 0.07 -22.37
C TRP A 344 -2.69 -1.39 -22.67
N ILE A 345 -3.06 -2.15 -21.64
CA ILE A 345 -3.27 -3.59 -21.72
C ILE A 345 -4.74 -3.93 -21.44
N GLY A 346 -5.37 -4.67 -22.37
CA GLY A 346 -6.73 -5.18 -22.22
C GLY A 346 -7.85 -4.24 -22.72
N VAL A 347 -7.49 -3.13 -23.36
CA VAL A 347 -8.40 -2.22 -24.08
C VAL A 347 -8.89 -2.91 -25.36
N ARG A 348 -10.18 -2.73 -25.71
CA ARG A 348 -10.75 -3.21 -26.97
C ARG A 348 -10.64 -2.07 -27.99
N GLU A 349 -10.08 -2.36 -29.17
CA GLU A 349 -10.04 -1.44 -30.31
C GLU A 349 -11.33 -1.51 -31.15
#